data_AF-A0A9P6S5R6-F1
#
_entry.id   AF-A0A9P6S5R6-F1
#
_cell.length_a   1.000
_cell.length_b   1.000
_cell.length_c   1.000
_cell.angle_alpha   90.00
_cell.angle_beta   90.00
_cell.angle_gamma   90.00
#
_symmetry.space_group_name_H-M   'P 1'
#
loop_
_entity.id
_entity.type
_entity.pdbx_description
1 polymer ?
#
loop_
_entity_poly.entity_id
_entity_poly.type
_entity_poly.pdbx_seq_one_letter_code
_entity_poly.pdbx_strand_id
1 'polypeptide(L)'
;MRPFLVCLLAAVLPAACLADQTTFCEDKFSSRGRLFGRPAYYDLKEQIPGWAFFDQNQLQGRIHGNTFWNIKGQLEEKLPLDELLFDPVIYALNKPQDYEGSFSGRIGRGEIVLTWKKSGATITGRSGQGDYEVKGKTYVDWSP
;
A
#
# COMPACT_ATOMS: atom_id res chain seq x y z
N MET A 1 -69.67 38.03 -20.37
CA MET A 1 -69.10 39.12 -21.18
C MET A 1 -67.60 39.17 -20.93
N ARG A 2 -66.76 38.96 -21.96
CA ARG A 2 -65.32 39.29 -21.96
C ARG A 2 -65.17 40.77 -22.36
N PRO A 3 -64.11 41.51 -21.98
CA PRO A 3 -62.85 41.51 -22.75
C PRO A 3 -61.55 41.64 -21.89
N PHE A 4 -60.49 40.84 -22.14
CA PHE A 4 -59.31 41.07 -23.02
C PHE A 4 -58.14 41.89 -22.41
N LEU A 5 -57.03 41.18 -22.14
CA LEU A 5 -55.62 41.42 -22.54
C LEU A 5 -54.81 40.28 -21.86
N VAL A 6 -54.23 39.23 -22.45
CA VAL A 6 -53.57 38.88 -23.73
C VAL A 6 -52.25 39.61 -24.01
N CYS A 7 -51.20 38.78 -24.17
CA CYS A 7 -49.90 38.97 -24.84
C CYS A 7 -48.72 39.41 -23.95
N LEU A 8 -47.52 38.79 -23.96
CA LEU A 8 -46.99 37.70 -24.79
C LEU A 8 -45.61 37.20 -24.25
N LEU A 9 -45.38 35.87 -24.32
CA LEU A 9 -44.15 35.08 -24.63
C LEU A 9 -42.80 35.42 -23.94
N ALA A 10 -41.90 34.49 -23.57
CA ALA A 10 -41.53 33.16 -24.10
C ALA A 10 -40.89 32.29 -22.96
N ALA A 11 -41.20 31.00 -22.81
CA ALA A 11 -40.43 29.82 -23.30
C ALA A 11 -38.88 29.97 -23.13
N VAL A 12 -38.12 29.09 -22.46
CA VAL A 12 -37.86 27.66 -22.75
C VAL A 12 -37.17 26.99 -21.52
N LEU A 13 -37.41 25.69 -21.37
CA LEU A 13 -36.90 24.69 -20.40
C LEU A 13 -35.37 24.42 -20.48
N PRO A 14 -34.78 23.57 -19.59
CA PRO A 14 -33.41 23.64 -19.10
C PRO A 14 -32.41 22.75 -19.85
N ALA A 15 -31.12 23.06 -19.75
CA ALA A 15 -30.04 22.14 -20.09
C ALA A 15 -28.78 22.39 -19.23
N ALA A 16 -28.42 21.36 -18.47
CA ALA A 16 -27.08 20.87 -18.13
C ALA A 16 -25.89 21.84 -18.04
N CYS A 17 -25.24 21.85 -16.87
CA CYS A 17 -23.77 21.82 -16.75
C CYS A 17 -23.42 21.41 -15.30
N LEU A 18 -23.21 20.12 -15.06
CA LEU A 18 -21.89 19.51 -14.79
C LEU A 18 -21.05 20.25 -13.74
N ALA A 19 -20.94 19.58 -12.58
CA ALA A 19 -19.92 19.80 -11.58
C ALA A 19 -18.53 19.46 -12.14
N ASP A 20 -17.53 20.31 -11.88
CA ASP A 20 -16.19 19.90 -11.43
C ASP A 20 -15.34 21.12 -11.01
N GLN A 21 -14.43 20.86 -10.06
CA GLN A 21 -13.15 21.54 -9.77
C GLN A 21 -13.05 22.71 -8.76
N THR A 22 -12.31 22.36 -7.69
CA THR A 22 -11.24 23.15 -7.05
C THR A 22 -11.62 24.34 -6.18
N THR A 23 -11.91 24.06 -4.89
CA THR A 23 -11.72 25.06 -3.84
C THR A 23 -10.37 24.83 -3.15
N PHE A 24 -9.45 25.68 -3.59
CA PHE A 24 -8.16 26.00 -3.03
C PHE A 24 -8.32 26.49 -1.57
N CYS A 25 -7.82 25.74 -0.58
CA CYS A 25 -7.68 26.23 0.79
C CYS A 25 -6.24 26.73 0.99
N GLU A 26 -6.06 28.04 0.88
CA GLU A 26 -4.87 28.74 1.38
C GLU A 26 -4.91 28.72 2.91
N ASP A 27 -3.97 28.03 3.54
CA ASP A 27 -3.75 28.11 4.98
C ASP A 27 -2.54 28.98 5.32
N LYS A 28 -2.78 29.86 6.29
CA LYS A 28 -2.05 31.09 6.56
C LYS A 28 -0.61 30.86 7.00
N PHE A 29 0.29 31.56 6.32
CA PHE A 29 1.68 31.80 6.73
C PHE A 29 1.70 32.75 7.95
N SER A 30 1.99 32.23 9.15
CA SER A 30 2.30 33.03 10.34
C SER A 30 3.69 32.68 10.84
N SER A 31 4.64 33.52 10.44
CA SER A 31 6.04 33.51 10.84
C SER A 31 6.21 33.95 12.29
N ARG A 32 6.77 33.09 13.15
CA ARG A 32 7.61 33.46 14.31
C ARG A 32 8.26 32.21 14.89
N GLY A 33 9.59 32.27 15.00
CA GLY A 33 10.46 31.10 15.01
C GLY A 33 10.41 30.20 16.24
N ARG A 34 10.87 28.97 16.03
CA ARG A 34 11.91 28.36 16.87
C ARG A 34 12.43 27.07 16.24
N LEU A 35 13.76 27.03 16.15
CA LEU A 35 14.63 25.86 16.00
C LEU A 35 14.49 25.08 14.69
N PHE A 36 15.60 25.09 13.96
CA PHE A 36 15.98 24.21 12.87
C PHE A 36 15.84 22.73 13.28
N GLY A 37 14.62 22.20 13.29
CA GLY A 37 14.40 20.79 13.04
C GLY A 37 14.74 20.56 11.58
N ARG A 38 15.86 19.88 11.30
CA ARG A 38 16.09 19.31 9.97
C ARG A 38 14.78 18.66 9.53
N PRO A 39 14.29 18.86 8.28
CA PRO A 39 13.19 18.04 7.80
C PRO A 39 13.59 16.60 8.05
N ALA A 40 12.70 15.81 8.67
CA ALA A 40 12.93 14.39 8.85
C ALA A 40 13.39 13.88 7.49
N TYR A 41 14.64 13.45 7.41
CA TYR A 41 15.18 12.82 6.22
C TYR A 41 14.31 11.57 6.08
N TYR A 42 13.30 11.63 5.20
CA TYR A 42 12.62 10.44 4.78
C TYR A 42 13.73 9.60 4.17
N ASP A 43 14.17 8.60 4.93
CA ASP A 43 14.99 7.53 4.39
C ASP A 43 14.08 6.90 3.33
N LEU A 44 14.19 7.41 2.10
CA LEU A 44 13.40 7.00 0.95
C LEU A 44 13.86 5.59 0.60
N LYS A 45 13.42 4.63 1.43
CA LYS A 45 13.58 3.22 1.14
C LYS A 45 12.91 2.99 -0.20
N GLU A 46 13.70 2.55 -1.15
CA GLU A 46 13.22 2.15 -2.47
C GLU A 46 12.07 1.16 -2.28
N GLN A 47 10.94 1.46 -2.93
CA GLN A 47 9.73 0.64 -2.87
C GLN A 47 9.68 -0.20 -4.14
N ILE A 48 9.92 -1.50 -3.99
CA ILE A 48 9.99 -2.42 -5.11
C ILE A 48 8.71 -3.28 -5.10
N PRO A 49 7.91 -3.27 -6.18
CA PRO A 49 6.72 -4.10 -6.24
C PRO A 49 7.09 -5.59 -6.36
N GLY A 50 6.18 -6.47 -5.95
CA GLY A 50 6.35 -7.91 -6.07
C GLY A 50 5.13 -8.66 -5.55
N TRP A 51 5.29 -9.96 -5.29
CA TRP A 51 4.25 -10.80 -4.70
C TRP A 51 4.83 -11.66 -3.56
N ALA A 52 3.98 -12.01 -2.61
CA ALA A 52 4.29 -12.96 -1.54
C ALA A 52 3.22 -14.05 -1.48
N PHE A 53 3.64 -15.31 -1.51
CA PHE A 53 2.83 -16.50 -1.44
C PHE A 53 3.12 -17.25 -0.15
N PHE A 54 2.06 -17.64 0.55
CA PHE A 54 2.13 -18.45 1.74
C PHE A 54 1.41 -19.77 1.47
N ASP A 55 2.09 -20.88 1.76
CA ASP A 55 1.53 -22.23 1.69
C ASP A 55 1.78 -22.88 3.04
N GLN A 56 0.75 -23.00 3.88
CA GLN A 56 0.71 -23.61 5.23
C GLN A 56 1.94 -23.41 6.14
N ASN A 57 3.11 -23.95 5.74
CA ASN A 57 4.40 -23.90 6.43
C ASN A 57 5.51 -23.13 5.70
N GLN A 58 5.27 -22.62 4.48
CA GLN A 58 6.26 -21.99 3.63
C GLN A 58 5.87 -20.55 3.26
N LEU A 59 6.87 -19.70 3.13
CA LEU A 59 6.79 -18.37 2.54
C LEU A 59 7.62 -18.37 1.26
N GLN A 60 7.03 -17.91 0.17
CA GLN A 60 7.73 -17.61 -1.08
C GLN A 60 7.45 -16.16 -1.47
N GLY A 61 8.48 -15.40 -1.80
CA GLY A 61 8.31 -14.01 -2.22
C GLY A 61 9.12 -13.75 -3.48
N ARG A 62 8.58 -12.94 -4.38
CA ARG A 62 9.29 -12.51 -5.57
C ARG A 62 9.24 -11.00 -5.71
N ILE A 63 10.43 -10.42 -5.88
CA ILE A 63 10.62 -9.00 -6.06
C ILE A 63 10.70 -8.71 -7.57
N HIS A 64 9.88 -7.79 -8.08
CA HIS A 64 9.90 -7.38 -9.47
C HIS A 64 10.96 -6.29 -9.68
N GLY A 65 12.13 -6.69 -10.20
CA GLY A 65 13.23 -5.79 -10.58
C GLY A 65 13.92 -6.26 -11.86
N ASN A 66 15.06 -5.64 -12.21
CA ASN A 66 15.88 -6.06 -13.36
C ASN A 66 16.47 -7.47 -13.21
N THR A 67 16.51 -7.98 -11.97
CA THR A 67 16.81 -9.37 -11.62
C THR A 67 15.70 -9.85 -10.70
N PHE A 68 15.13 -11.02 -10.98
CA PHE A 68 14.13 -11.61 -10.10
C PHE A 68 14.83 -12.24 -8.91
N TRP A 69 14.37 -11.92 -7.70
CA TRP A 69 14.85 -12.56 -6.48
C TRP A 69 13.74 -13.42 -5.91
N ASN A 70 14.05 -14.67 -5.59
CA ASN A 70 13.14 -15.57 -4.91
C ASN A 70 13.54 -15.67 -3.44
N ILE A 71 12.66 -15.22 -2.56
CA ILE A 71 12.78 -15.36 -1.11
C ILE A 71 12.01 -16.63 -0.75
N LYS A 72 12.67 -17.62 -0.15
CA LYS A 72 12.02 -18.83 0.34
C LYS A 72 12.16 -18.89 1.85
N GLY A 73 11.16 -19.41 2.54
CA GLY A 73 11.18 -19.45 3.98
C GLY A 73 10.24 -20.47 4.56
N GLN A 74 10.45 -20.73 5.84
CA GLN A 74 9.63 -21.62 6.63
C GLN A 74 8.98 -20.82 7.76
N LEU A 75 7.68 -21.00 7.94
CA LEU A 75 6.92 -20.43 9.04
C LEU A 75 7.20 -21.23 10.32
N GLU A 76 7.27 -20.53 11.45
CA GLU A 76 7.39 -21.16 12.77
C GLU A 76 6.08 -21.85 13.17
N GLU A 77 4.94 -21.31 12.73
CA GLU A 77 3.61 -21.82 13.01
C GLU A 77 2.83 -22.00 11.71
N LYS A 78 1.99 -23.05 11.68
CA LYS A 78 1.12 -23.31 10.54
C LYS A 78 -0.02 -22.29 10.54
N LEU A 79 -0.20 -21.59 9.43
CA LEU A 79 -1.35 -20.69 9.26
C LEU A 79 -2.64 -21.53 9.12
N PRO A 80 -3.78 -21.07 9.67
CA PRO A 80 -5.07 -21.74 9.51
C PRO A 80 -5.68 -21.48 8.11
N LEU A 81 -4.83 -21.30 7.11
CA LEU A 81 -5.15 -21.01 5.72
C LEU A 81 -4.33 -21.99 4.87
N ASP A 82 -4.93 -22.56 3.83
CA ASP A 82 -4.22 -23.50 2.96
C ASP A 82 -3.18 -22.76 2.11
N GLU A 83 -3.65 -21.87 1.24
CA GLU A 83 -2.80 -21.11 0.33
C GLU A 83 -3.25 -19.65 0.28
N LEU A 84 -2.29 -18.74 0.26
CA LEU A 84 -2.57 -17.31 0.21
C LEU A 84 -1.55 -16.56 -0.62
N LEU A 85 -2.02 -15.96 -1.72
CA LEU A 85 -1.23 -15.08 -2.57
C LEU A 85 -1.55 -13.62 -2.27
N PHE A 86 -0.51 -12.84 -2.00
CA PHE A 86 -0.54 -11.39 -1.90
C PHE A 86 0.13 -10.79 -3.12
N ASP A 87 -0.68 -10.17 -3.99
CA ASP A 87 -0.23 -9.43 -5.16
C ASP A 87 -1.18 -8.23 -5.39
N PRO A 88 -0.70 -6.98 -5.37
CA PRO A 88 0.68 -6.56 -5.19
C PRO A 88 1.11 -6.41 -3.72
N VAL A 89 2.38 -6.68 -3.45
CA VAL A 89 3.10 -6.26 -2.23
C VAL A 89 4.27 -5.35 -2.57
N ILE A 90 4.65 -4.54 -1.60
CA ILE A 90 5.75 -3.57 -1.66
C ILE A 90 6.86 -4.02 -0.72
N TYR A 91 8.03 -4.22 -1.29
CA TYR A 91 9.28 -4.51 -0.61
C TYR A 91 9.99 -3.19 -0.33
N ALA A 92 10.31 -2.94 0.95
CA ALA A 92 11.16 -1.82 1.35
C ALA A 92 12.57 -2.33 1.66
N LEU A 93 13.57 -1.67 1.05
CA LEU A 93 15.00 -2.01 0.97
C LEU A 93 15.38 -2.74 -0.33
N ASN A 94 16.64 -2.55 -0.74
CA ASN A 94 17.08 -2.77 -2.12
C ASN A 94 18.01 -3.97 -2.31
N LYS A 95 18.40 -4.68 -1.23
CA LYS A 95 19.26 -5.86 -1.36
C LYS A 95 18.46 -7.11 -1.00
N PRO A 96 18.55 -8.18 -1.81
CA PRO A 96 17.89 -9.43 -1.49
C PRO A 96 18.38 -10.01 -0.15
N GLN A 97 19.66 -9.82 0.21
CA GLN A 97 20.22 -10.23 1.50
C GLN A 97 19.56 -9.57 2.71
N ASP A 98 18.85 -8.45 2.51
CA ASP A 98 18.09 -7.82 3.59
C ASP A 98 16.88 -8.67 4.00
N TYR A 99 16.41 -9.57 3.14
CA TYR A 99 15.31 -10.51 3.42
C TYR A 99 15.81 -11.89 3.86
N GLU A 100 17.04 -11.98 4.39
CA GLU A 100 17.59 -13.22 4.93
C GLU A 100 17.50 -13.25 6.47
N GLY A 101 17.00 -14.36 7.01
CA GLY A 101 16.93 -14.64 8.44
C GLY A 101 15.52 -14.60 9.03
N SER A 102 15.44 -14.38 10.34
CA SER A 102 14.17 -14.35 11.07
C SER A 102 13.34 -13.11 10.75
N PHE A 103 12.05 -13.33 10.49
CA PHE A 103 11.06 -12.28 10.32
C PHE A 103 9.88 -12.48 11.26
N SER A 104 9.15 -11.39 11.47
CA SER A 104 7.89 -11.35 12.20
C SER A 104 6.96 -10.37 11.54
N GLY A 105 5.66 -10.64 11.55
CA GLY A 105 4.68 -9.79 10.91
C GLY A 105 3.27 -10.07 11.36
N ARG A 106 2.35 -9.27 10.82
CA ARG A 106 0.91 -9.49 10.96
C ARG A 106 0.24 -9.47 9.60
N ILE A 107 -0.76 -10.32 9.47
CA ILE A 107 -1.74 -10.29 8.39
C ILE A 107 -3.04 -9.93 9.08
N GLY A 108 -3.76 -8.91 8.61
CA GLY A 108 -5.02 -8.51 9.23
C GLY A 108 -5.37 -7.06 8.99
N ARG A 109 -6.59 -6.68 9.37
CA ARG A 109 -7.10 -5.30 9.26
C ARG A 109 -6.94 -4.65 7.87
N GLY A 110 -7.02 -5.44 6.81
CA GLY A 110 -6.85 -4.93 5.44
C GLY A 110 -5.42 -4.94 4.92
N GLU A 111 -4.42 -5.28 5.74
CA GLU A 111 -3.00 -5.19 5.40
C GLU A 111 -2.18 -6.44 5.77
N ILE A 112 -1.07 -6.63 5.07
CA ILE A 112 0.03 -7.51 5.47
C ILE A 112 1.24 -6.64 5.77
N VAL A 113 1.89 -6.87 6.90
CA VAL A 113 3.12 -6.20 7.30
C VAL A 113 4.08 -7.23 7.85
N LEU A 114 5.15 -7.53 7.11
CA LEU A 114 6.24 -8.40 7.54
C LEU A 114 7.49 -7.57 7.79
N THR A 115 8.27 -7.91 8.81
CA THR A 115 9.49 -7.19 9.19
C THR A 115 10.61 -8.16 9.52
N TRP A 116 11.78 -7.96 8.91
CA TRP A 116 12.97 -8.75 9.15
C TRP A 116 13.77 -8.17 10.31
N LYS A 117 14.10 -9.01 11.30
CA LYS A 117 14.76 -8.56 12.55
C LYS A 117 16.18 -8.07 12.33
N LYS A 118 16.91 -8.67 11.38
CA LYS A 118 18.33 -8.37 11.12
C LYS A 118 18.55 -7.06 10.37
N SER A 119 17.76 -6.83 9.33
CA SER A 119 17.92 -5.72 8.39
C SER A 119 16.93 -4.57 8.61
N GLY A 120 15.79 -4.83 9.26
CA GLY A 120 14.66 -3.91 9.26
C GLY A 120 13.98 -3.80 7.90
N ALA A 121 14.19 -4.77 6.99
CA ALA A 121 13.44 -4.88 5.74
C ALA A 121 11.98 -5.13 6.02
N THR A 122 11.10 -4.58 5.20
CA THR A 122 9.66 -4.76 5.36
C THR A 122 8.99 -5.16 4.06
N ILE A 123 7.96 -5.98 4.16
CA ILE A 123 7.03 -6.27 3.07
C ILE A 123 5.66 -5.79 3.52
N THR A 124 5.02 -4.97 2.70
CA THR A 124 3.70 -4.41 2.99
C THR A 124 2.75 -4.61 1.82
N GLY A 125 1.47 -4.85 2.09
CA GLY A 125 0.49 -5.07 1.02
C GLY A 125 -0.93 -5.09 1.54
N ARG A 126 -1.89 -5.31 0.65
CA ARG A 126 -3.31 -5.44 1.03
C ARG A 126 -3.61 -6.88 1.40
N SER A 127 -4.41 -7.09 2.45
CA SER A 127 -4.90 -8.40 2.88
C SER A 127 -6.40 -8.36 3.15
N GLY A 128 -7.16 -9.24 2.50
CA GLY A 128 -8.57 -9.45 2.84
C GLY A 128 -8.80 -10.51 3.92
N GLN A 129 -7.73 -11.05 4.49
CA GLN A 129 -7.80 -12.17 5.44
C GLN A 129 -7.90 -11.70 6.89
N GLY A 130 -8.26 -12.63 7.78
CA GLY A 130 -8.36 -12.39 9.22
C GLY A 130 -7.06 -11.95 9.88
N ASP A 131 -7.13 -11.70 11.19
CA ASP A 131 -6.00 -11.23 11.98
C ASP A 131 -5.12 -12.42 12.44
N TYR A 132 -3.90 -12.52 11.91
CA TYR A 132 -2.92 -13.56 12.20
C TYR A 132 -1.55 -12.94 12.47
N GLU A 133 -0.83 -13.49 13.45
CA GLU A 133 0.59 -13.22 13.63
C GLU A 133 1.41 -14.24 12.85
N VAL A 134 2.45 -13.78 12.15
CA VAL A 134 3.29 -14.64 11.32
C VAL A 134 4.74 -14.48 11.75
N LYS A 135 5.41 -15.59 12.00
CA LYS A 135 6.83 -15.65 12.34
C LYS A 135 7.47 -16.74 11.52
N GLY A 136 8.73 -16.56 11.16
CA GLY A 136 9.43 -17.50 10.32
C GLY A 136 10.87 -17.14 10.09
N LYS A 137 11.52 -17.95 9.27
CA LYS A 137 12.87 -17.71 8.77
C LYS A 137 12.89 -17.83 7.26
N THR A 138 13.57 -16.91 6.61
CA THR A 138 13.76 -16.92 5.16
C THR A 138 15.23 -16.99 4.78
N TYR A 139 15.46 -17.46 3.56
CA TYR A 139 16.74 -17.42 2.86
C TYR A 139 16.48 -16.98 1.42
N VAL A 140 17.50 -16.39 0.79
CA VAL A 140 17.44 -15.96 -0.60
C VAL A 140 17.88 -17.12 -1.49
N ASP A 141 17.02 -17.53 -2.41
CA ASP A 141 17.34 -18.54 -3.41
C ASP A 141 17.71 -17.86 -4.73
N TRP A 142 18.98 -17.97 -5.11
CA TRP A 142 19.52 -17.46 -6.36
C TRP A 142 19.34 -18.51 -7.46
N SER A 143 18.10 -18.70 -7.91
CA SER A 143 17.84 -19.43 -9.15
C SER A 143 17.97 -18.45 -10.32
N PRO A 144 18.89 -18.67 -11.28
CA PRO A 144 18.95 -17.90 -12.52
C PRO A 144 17.70 -18.09 -13.39
#